data_AF-A0A1S1PGZ2-F1
#
_entry.id   AF-A0A1S1PGZ2-F1
#
_cell.length_a   1.000
_cell.length_b   1.000
_cell.length_c   1.000
_cell.angle_alpha   90.00
_cell.angle_beta   90.00
_cell.angle_gamma   90.00
#
_symmetry.space_group_name_H-M   'P 1'
#
loop_
_entity.id
_entity.type
_entity.pdbx_description
1 polymer ?
#
loop_
_entity_poly.entity_id
_entity_poly.type
_entity_poly.pdbx_seq_one_letter_code
_entity_poly.pdbx_strand_id
1 'polypeptide(L)'
;MTTLTLVFLLALALFPAVVGLAGSRAAADAARYLPPVAATVLLTTFAVTVSVAVETMLSLSAYLGTVDLFPAAHPHDWSTPILRATLPIPHAAGLATGALAVILLGRTGVHLIRVVVGARRTAAAAAALPAVGGLAIVDDTAAHAYAVPGRNRRVVVSTGILRLLTGPQRRALLAHEQAHLRHHHHRYAQLTRLAAAANPLTALIAPAVDHAIERWADAAAVRAVGDPSTVAHALGRAALGRPAAPPHRPGAAHDHPHGLGAAHDHVVDRVHDLLDPLLRQTRAGVLLAVATMLCWASTAAVVLYIHGVIELAEATVAR
;
A
#
# COMPACT_ATOMS: atom_id res chain seq x y z
N MET A 1 5.75 34.43 18.71
CA MET A 1 4.65 33.56 18.23
C MET A 1 3.61 33.41 19.32
N THR A 2 2.31 33.42 19.03
CA THR A 2 1.28 33.21 20.06
C THR A 2 1.12 31.72 20.35
N THR A 3 0.71 31.36 21.57
CA THR A 3 0.39 29.97 21.95
C THR A 3 -0.63 29.34 20.99
N LEU A 4 -1.56 30.14 20.47
CA LEU A 4 -2.57 29.72 19.49
C LEU A 4 -1.94 29.26 18.16
N THR A 5 -0.96 30.00 17.64
CA THR A 5 -0.25 29.63 16.40
C THR A 5 0.50 28.30 16.56
N LEU A 6 1.15 28.10 17.71
CA LEU A 6 1.85 26.84 18.00
C LEU A 6 0.90 25.65 18.03
N VAL A 7 -0.22 25.78 18.74
CA VAL A 7 -1.24 24.72 18.85
C VAL A 7 -1.82 24.40 17.47
N PHE A 8 -2.09 25.42 16.66
CA PHE A 8 -2.59 25.23 15.31
C PHE A 8 -1.60 24.49 14.39
N LEU A 9 -0.32 24.87 14.43
CA LEU A 9 0.73 24.17 13.66
C LEU A 9 0.88 22.72 14.11
N LEU A 10 0.86 22.46 15.41
CA LEU A 10 0.92 21.10 15.95
C LEU A 10 -0.28 20.25 15.47
N ALA A 11 -1.49 20.83 15.48
CA ALA A 11 -2.67 20.15 14.97
C ALA A 11 -2.54 19.81 13.48
N LEU A 12 -2.04 20.73 12.66
CA LEU A 12 -1.78 20.48 11.24
C LEU A 12 -0.69 19.41 11.01
N ALA A 13 0.36 19.41 11.83
CA ALA A 13 1.44 18.42 11.74
C ALA A 13 0.98 17.01 12.14
N LEU A 14 0.10 16.89 13.14
CA LEU A 14 -0.45 15.60 13.59
C LEU A 14 -1.60 15.09 12.72
N PHE A 15 -2.23 15.96 11.91
CA PHE A 15 -3.40 15.64 11.11
C PHE A 15 -3.24 14.40 10.22
N PRO A 16 -2.15 14.23 9.43
CA PRO A 16 -1.98 13.05 8.58
C PRO A 16 -1.91 11.74 9.38
N ALA A 17 -1.30 11.75 10.57
CA ALA A 17 -1.21 10.57 11.42
C ALA A 17 -2.59 10.16 11.98
N VAL A 18 -3.37 11.13 12.46
CA VAL A 18 -4.73 10.91 12.99
C VAL A 18 -5.66 10.40 11.89
N VAL A 19 -5.66 11.06 10.74
CA VAL A 19 -6.45 10.66 9.58
C VAL A 19 -6.01 9.31 9.04
N GLY A 20 -4.71 9.06 8.98
CA GLY A 20 -4.14 7.76 8.61
C GLY A 20 -4.65 6.61 9.47
N LEU A 21 -4.64 6.77 10.78
CA LEU A 21 -5.14 5.78 11.72
C LEU A 21 -6.66 5.54 11.55
N ALA A 22 -7.45 6.61 11.41
CA ALA A 22 -8.89 6.51 11.18
C ALA A 22 -9.21 5.81 9.85
N GLY A 23 -8.53 6.20 8.76
CA GLY A 23 -8.71 5.60 7.45
C GLY A 23 -8.29 4.12 7.41
N SER A 24 -7.23 3.76 8.13
CA SER A 24 -6.77 2.37 8.28
C SER A 24 -7.84 1.48 8.94
N ARG A 25 -8.49 1.98 10.00
CA ARG A 25 -9.59 1.25 10.66
C ARG A 25 -10.83 1.09 9.77
N ALA A 26 -11.11 2.08 8.91
CA ALA A 26 -12.23 2.04 7.97
C ALA A 26 -11.91 1.33 6.64
N ALA A 27 -10.67 0.85 6.45
CA ALA A 27 -10.19 0.38 5.14
C ALA A 27 -10.93 -0.87 4.65
N ALA A 28 -11.22 -1.82 5.55
CA ALA A 28 -11.94 -3.04 5.20
C ALA A 28 -13.36 -2.75 4.69
N ASP A 29 -14.09 -1.88 5.39
CA ASP A 29 -15.43 -1.45 4.98
C ASP A 29 -15.37 -0.68 3.65
N ALA A 30 -14.41 0.23 3.50
CA ALA A 30 -14.21 0.95 2.26
C ALA A 30 -13.95 -0.02 1.08
N ALA A 31 -13.11 -1.05 1.27
CA ALA A 31 -12.83 -2.04 0.24
C ALA A 31 -14.05 -2.92 -0.11
N ARG A 32 -14.94 -3.18 0.86
CA ARG A 32 -16.18 -3.94 0.67
C ARG A 32 -17.25 -3.15 -0.07
N TYR A 33 -17.49 -1.90 0.32
CA TYR A 33 -18.63 -1.12 -0.18
C TYR A 33 -18.31 -0.22 -1.39
N LEU A 34 -17.05 0.13 -1.64
CA LEU A 34 -16.68 0.88 -2.84
C LEU A 34 -16.66 -0.01 -4.08
N PRO A 35 -16.88 0.57 -5.28
CA PRO A 35 -16.53 -0.09 -6.53
C PRO A 35 -15.06 -0.53 -6.49
N PRO A 36 -14.70 -1.75 -6.94
CA PRO A 36 -13.38 -2.33 -6.68
C PRO A 36 -12.24 -1.49 -7.26
N VAL A 37 -12.42 -0.91 -8.44
CA VAL A 37 -11.45 0.02 -9.06
C VAL A 37 -11.21 1.25 -8.17
N ALA A 38 -12.30 1.87 -7.69
CA ALA A 38 -12.22 3.06 -6.84
C ALA A 38 -11.59 2.72 -5.49
N ALA A 39 -11.96 1.58 -4.88
CA ALA A 39 -11.35 1.09 -3.65
C ALA A 39 -9.83 0.92 -3.81
N THR A 40 -9.39 0.18 -4.83
CA THR A 40 -7.96 -0.05 -5.09
C THR A 40 -7.19 1.26 -5.26
N VAL A 41 -7.69 2.17 -6.10
CA VAL A 41 -6.98 3.43 -6.38
C VAL A 41 -6.98 4.34 -5.16
N LEU A 42 -8.15 4.63 -4.57
CA LEU A 42 -8.27 5.61 -3.49
C LEU A 42 -7.55 5.17 -2.20
N LEU A 43 -7.68 3.90 -1.81
CA LEU A 43 -6.97 3.39 -0.63
C LEU A 43 -5.45 3.37 -0.84
N THR A 44 -4.99 3.04 -2.05
CA THR A 44 -3.56 3.09 -2.37
C THR A 44 -3.02 4.51 -2.31
N THR A 45 -3.70 5.46 -2.96
CA THR A 45 -3.27 6.88 -2.97
C THR A 45 -3.32 7.49 -1.58
N PHE A 46 -4.33 7.13 -0.79
CA PHE A 46 -4.47 7.57 0.60
C PHE A 46 -3.33 7.04 1.47
N ALA A 47 -3.03 5.74 1.42
CA ALA A 47 -1.94 5.13 2.18
C ALA A 47 -0.58 5.79 1.85
N VAL A 48 -0.28 5.94 0.56
CA VAL A 48 0.98 6.59 0.12
C VAL A 48 1.05 8.04 0.60
N THR A 49 -0.04 8.80 0.45
CA THR A 49 -0.11 10.21 0.89
C THR A 49 0.14 10.33 2.39
N VAL A 50 -0.55 9.54 3.20
CA VAL A 50 -0.40 9.54 4.66
C VAL A 50 1.02 9.16 5.06
N SER A 51 1.62 8.14 4.44
CA SER A 51 3.00 7.73 4.76
C SER A 51 4.01 8.83 4.42
N VAL A 52 3.91 9.46 3.24
CA VAL A 52 4.78 10.57 2.83
C VAL A 52 4.61 11.78 3.75
N ALA A 53 3.37 12.14 4.08
CA ALA A 53 3.07 13.26 4.96
C ALA A 53 3.63 13.05 6.37
N VAL A 54 3.42 11.87 6.97
CA VAL A 54 3.96 11.54 8.30
C VAL A 54 5.49 11.56 8.29
N GLU A 55 6.12 10.95 7.28
CA GLU A 55 7.59 10.95 7.16
C GLU A 55 8.15 12.38 7.02
N THR A 56 7.45 13.25 6.28
CA THR A 56 7.80 14.66 6.13
C THR A 56 7.72 15.38 7.48
N MET A 57 6.65 15.17 8.26
CA MET A 57 6.51 15.79 9.59
C MET A 57 7.56 15.30 10.58
N LEU A 58 7.87 14.00 10.58
CA LEU A 58 8.93 13.43 11.41
C LEU A 58 10.30 14.00 11.03
N SER A 59 10.60 14.08 9.74
CA SER A 59 11.86 14.62 9.23
C SER A 59 12.02 16.11 9.54
N LEU A 60 10.97 16.92 9.38
CA LEU A 60 11.00 18.35 9.72
C LEU A 60 11.17 18.57 11.23
N SER A 61 10.46 17.79 12.06
CA SER A 61 10.61 17.83 13.51
C SER A 61 12.02 17.45 13.94
N ALA A 62 12.58 16.40 13.34
CA ALA A 62 13.96 15.97 13.57
C ALA A 62 14.94 17.08 13.22
N TYR A 63 14.83 17.59 11.99
CA TYR A 63 15.69 18.63 11.45
C TYR A 63 15.73 19.87 12.35
N LEU A 64 14.56 20.43 12.67
CA LEU A 64 14.44 21.63 13.50
C LEU A 64 14.87 21.38 14.95
N GLY A 65 14.58 20.21 15.50
CA GLY A 65 14.93 19.86 16.89
C GLY A 65 16.42 19.53 17.08
N THR A 66 17.17 19.21 16.02
CA THR A 66 18.59 18.86 16.12
C THR A 66 19.53 19.89 15.51
N VAL A 67 19.01 21.03 15.02
CA VAL A 67 19.80 22.04 14.31
C VAL A 67 21.02 22.54 15.10
N ASP A 68 20.86 22.77 16.40
CA ASP A 68 21.95 23.23 17.27
C ASP A 68 22.93 22.10 17.66
N LEU A 69 22.50 20.84 17.60
CA LEU A 69 23.32 19.69 17.98
C LEU A 69 24.30 19.27 16.87
N PHE A 70 23.93 19.54 15.62
CA PHE A 70 24.73 19.17 14.45
C PHE A 70 24.93 20.37 13.52
N PRO A 71 25.59 21.45 13.98
CA PRO A 71 25.74 22.69 13.19
C PRO A 71 26.49 22.47 11.86
N ALA A 72 27.37 21.46 11.79
CA ALA A 72 28.07 21.10 10.55
C ALA A 72 27.16 20.43 9.50
N ALA A 73 25.97 19.98 9.86
CA ALA A 73 24.99 19.38 8.95
C ALA A 73 24.04 20.44 8.33
N HIS A 74 24.23 21.72 8.65
CA HIS A 74 23.32 22.81 8.32
C HIS A 74 24.06 24.01 7.74
N PRO A 75 23.40 24.84 6.91
CA PRO A 75 23.99 26.07 6.41
C PRO A 75 24.43 26.98 7.58
N HIS A 76 25.61 27.58 7.46
CA HIS A 76 26.16 28.49 8.48
C HIS A 76 25.39 29.81 8.60
N ASP A 77 24.52 30.11 7.63
CA ASP A 77 23.92 31.43 7.44
C ASP A 77 22.58 31.58 8.18
N TRP A 78 22.25 30.69 9.13
CA TRP A 78 20.95 30.64 9.80
C TRP A 78 20.99 31.11 11.24
N SER A 79 20.05 31.98 11.62
CA SER A 79 19.88 32.40 13.03
C SER A 79 19.14 31.33 13.84
N THR A 80 19.90 30.44 14.50
CA THR A 80 19.31 29.41 15.38
C THR A 80 18.48 29.96 16.56
N PRO A 81 18.78 31.16 17.14
CA PRO A 81 17.91 31.77 18.14
C PRO A 81 16.50 32.09 17.61
N ILE A 82 16.37 32.56 16.36
CA ILE A 82 15.07 32.86 15.75
C ILE A 82 14.29 31.57 15.49
N LEU A 83 14.97 30.53 15.01
CA LEU A 83 14.37 29.21 14.83
C LEU A 83 13.81 28.68 16.16
N ARG A 84 14.58 28.73 17.26
CA ARG A 84 14.11 28.29 18.59
C ARG A 84 12.96 29.12 19.14
N ALA A 85 13.00 30.44 18.95
CA ALA A 85 11.94 31.33 19.42
C ALA A 85 10.61 31.12 18.66
N THR A 86 10.70 30.72 17.38
CA THR A 86 9.54 30.58 16.49
C THR A 86 9.05 29.14 16.39
N LEU A 87 9.92 28.15 16.55
CA LEU A 87 9.64 26.72 16.44
C LEU A 87 10.35 26.01 17.61
N PRO A 88 9.82 26.12 18.85
CA PRO A 88 10.47 25.62 20.07
C PRO A 88 10.34 24.10 20.17
N ILE A 89 10.98 23.35 19.27
CA ILE A 89 11.01 21.89 19.29
C ILE A 89 12.11 21.44 20.26
N PRO A 90 11.77 20.72 21.36
CA PRO A 90 12.79 20.22 22.29
C PRO A 90 13.74 19.24 21.59
N HIS A 91 15.04 19.29 21.91
CA HIS A 91 16.04 18.37 21.34
C HIS A 91 15.65 16.90 21.48
N ALA A 92 15.08 16.51 22.63
CA ALA A 92 14.60 15.15 22.85
C ALA A 92 13.50 14.74 21.85
N ALA A 93 12.59 15.66 21.51
CA ALA A 93 11.55 15.42 20.51
C ALA A 93 12.14 15.33 19.09
N GLY A 94 13.09 16.20 18.75
CA GLY A 94 13.83 16.14 17.48
C GLY A 94 14.57 14.81 17.31
N LEU A 95 15.37 14.41 18.30
CA LEU A 95 16.08 13.13 18.28
C LEU A 95 15.13 11.93 18.21
N ALA A 96 14.03 11.93 18.96
CA ALA A 96 13.05 10.84 18.94
C ALA A 96 12.36 10.72 17.57
N THR A 97 11.91 11.85 17.00
CA THR A 97 11.27 11.88 15.68
C THR A 97 12.26 11.52 14.56
N GLY A 98 13.52 11.94 14.67
CA GLY A 98 14.59 11.57 13.74
C GLY A 98 14.94 10.08 13.78
N ALA A 99 15.09 9.51 14.98
CA ALA A 99 15.29 8.08 15.15
C ALA A 99 14.12 7.28 14.56
N LEU A 100 12.89 7.73 14.80
CA LEU A 100 11.70 7.10 14.23
C LEU A 100 11.68 7.17 12.70
N ALA A 101 11.95 8.34 12.10
CA ALA A 101 12.05 8.52 10.64
C ALA A 101 13.08 7.55 10.02
N VAL A 102 14.30 7.50 10.59
CA VAL A 102 15.36 6.59 10.12
C VAL A 102 14.94 5.11 10.20
N ILE A 103 14.29 4.71 11.30
CA ILE A 103 13.78 3.33 11.45
C ILE A 103 12.73 3.02 10.38
N LEU A 104 11.78 3.94 10.13
CA LEU A 104 10.71 3.76 9.16
C LEU A 104 11.22 3.74 7.71
N LEU A 105 12.16 4.62 7.37
CA LEU A 105 12.88 4.59 6.09
C LEU A 105 13.68 3.29 5.93
N GLY A 106 14.37 2.85 6.98
CA GLY A 106 15.11 1.59 6.99
C GLY A 106 14.21 0.38 6.72
N ARG A 107 13.04 0.30 7.39
CA ARG A 107 12.03 -0.73 7.15
C ARG A 107 11.53 -0.72 5.70
N THR A 108 11.29 0.47 5.16
CA THR A 108 10.84 0.66 3.77
C THR A 108 11.92 0.21 2.79
N GLY A 109 13.18 0.57 3.02
CA GLY A 109 14.32 0.14 2.21
C GLY A 109 14.52 -1.37 2.21
N VAL A 110 14.47 -2.00 3.39
CA VAL A 110 14.54 -3.47 3.52
C VAL A 110 13.39 -4.14 2.77
N HIS A 111 12.16 -3.63 2.92
CA HIS A 111 11.01 -4.16 2.19
C HIS A 111 11.18 -4.02 0.68
N LEU A 112 11.58 -2.84 0.20
CA LEU A 112 11.83 -2.57 -1.22
C LEU A 112 12.89 -3.53 -1.79
N ILE A 113 13.99 -3.75 -1.08
CA ILE A 113 15.03 -4.70 -1.49
C ILE A 113 14.45 -6.12 -1.60
N ARG A 114 13.71 -6.59 -0.58
CA ARG A 114 13.07 -7.92 -0.61
C ARG A 114 12.11 -8.07 -1.80
N VAL A 115 11.30 -7.05 -2.07
CA VAL A 115 10.36 -7.05 -3.19
C VAL A 115 11.08 -7.08 -4.53
N VAL A 116 12.12 -6.25 -4.72
CA VAL A 116 12.89 -6.20 -5.97
C VAL A 116 13.62 -7.53 -6.20
N VAL A 117 14.28 -8.08 -5.17
CA VAL A 117 14.98 -9.36 -5.25
C VAL A 117 13.99 -10.50 -5.54
N GLY A 118 12.88 -10.55 -4.80
CA GLY A 118 11.81 -11.54 -5.00
C GLY A 118 11.22 -11.47 -6.41
N ALA A 119 10.85 -10.27 -6.87
CA ALA A 119 10.31 -10.06 -8.21
C ALA A 119 11.29 -10.47 -9.31
N ARG A 120 12.59 -10.19 -9.15
CA ARG A 120 13.63 -10.64 -10.09
C ARG A 120 13.74 -12.16 -10.13
N ARG A 121 13.72 -12.83 -8.96
CA ARG A 121 13.77 -14.29 -8.88
C ARG A 121 12.54 -14.93 -9.53
N THR A 122 11.35 -14.44 -9.21
CA THR A 122 10.09 -14.94 -9.81
C THR A 122 10.05 -14.70 -11.31
N ALA A 123 10.47 -13.52 -11.78
CA ALA A 123 10.53 -13.23 -13.21
C ALA A 123 11.55 -14.10 -13.94
N ALA A 124 12.71 -14.37 -13.34
CA ALA A 124 13.73 -15.25 -13.91
C ALA A 124 13.23 -16.70 -13.99
N ALA A 125 12.65 -17.23 -12.90
CA ALA A 125 12.08 -18.57 -12.87
C ALA A 125 10.95 -18.72 -13.90
N ALA A 126 10.06 -17.74 -13.97
CA ALA A 126 8.95 -17.75 -14.93
C ALA A 126 9.43 -17.61 -16.39
N ALA A 127 10.52 -16.86 -16.64
CA ALA A 127 11.10 -16.72 -17.97
C ALA A 127 11.70 -18.02 -18.51
N ALA A 128 12.17 -18.92 -17.63
CA ALA A 128 12.66 -20.24 -18.00
C ALA A 128 11.54 -21.22 -18.40
N LEU A 129 10.28 -20.91 -18.07
CA LEU A 129 9.15 -21.76 -18.46
C LEU A 129 8.81 -21.55 -19.95
N PRO A 130 8.60 -22.64 -20.72
CA PRO A 130 8.00 -22.54 -22.04
C PRO A 130 6.63 -21.87 -21.96
N ALA A 131 6.39 -20.89 -22.82
CA ALA A 131 5.12 -20.17 -22.85
C ALA A 131 4.67 -19.91 -24.29
N VAL A 132 3.37 -20.05 -24.53
CA VAL A 132 2.71 -19.72 -25.80
C VAL A 132 1.69 -18.63 -25.54
N GLY A 133 1.77 -17.51 -26.26
CA GLY A 133 0.83 -16.39 -26.11
C GLY A 133 0.78 -15.79 -24.70
N GLY A 134 1.85 -15.90 -23.91
CA GLY A 134 1.90 -15.43 -22.52
C GLY A 134 1.24 -16.38 -21.51
N LEU A 135 0.94 -17.63 -21.88
CA LEU A 135 0.51 -18.69 -20.97
C LEU A 135 1.62 -19.74 -20.82
N ALA A 136 2.02 -20.03 -19.58
CA ALA A 136 2.91 -21.12 -19.23
C ALA A 136 2.14 -22.19 -18.45
N ILE A 137 2.29 -23.45 -18.85
CA ILE A 137 1.67 -24.59 -18.17
C ILE A 137 2.77 -25.36 -17.43
N VAL A 138 2.56 -25.62 -16.15
CA VAL A 138 3.51 -26.35 -15.30
C VAL A 138 2.90 -27.67 -14.88
N ASP A 139 3.67 -28.75 -14.96
CA ASP A 139 3.20 -30.04 -14.48
C ASP A 139 3.26 -30.10 -12.95
N ASP A 140 2.09 -29.94 -12.35
CA ASP A 140 1.88 -29.97 -10.90
C ASP A 140 0.43 -30.38 -10.64
N THR A 141 0.23 -31.33 -9.73
CA THR A 141 -1.09 -31.84 -9.36
C THR A 141 -1.84 -30.86 -8.46
N ALA A 142 -1.15 -29.98 -7.73
CA ALA A 142 -1.76 -28.92 -6.94
C ALA A 142 -2.48 -27.90 -7.85
N ALA A 143 -3.70 -27.49 -7.48
CA ALA A 143 -4.43 -26.49 -8.27
C ALA A 143 -3.90 -25.08 -7.97
N HIS A 144 -3.10 -24.51 -8.88
CA HIS A 144 -2.66 -23.12 -8.77
C HIS A 144 -2.59 -22.44 -10.14
N ALA A 145 -2.87 -21.14 -10.11
CA ALA A 145 -2.61 -20.23 -11.21
C ALA A 145 -2.16 -18.89 -10.62
N TYR A 146 -1.28 -18.19 -11.32
CA TYR A 146 -0.82 -16.87 -10.91
C TYR A 146 -0.29 -16.05 -12.08
N ALA A 147 -0.53 -14.75 -12.01
CA ALA A 147 0.04 -13.75 -12.89
C ALA A 147 1.48 -13.38 -12.50
N VAL A 148 2.42 -13.49 -13.44
CA VAL A 148 3.80 -13.02 -13.28
C VAL A 148 3.98 -11.67 -13.99
N PRO A 149 4.17 -10.57 -13.24
CA PRO A 149 4.46 -9.26 -13.83
C PRO A 149 5.92 -9.16 -14.32
N GLY A 150 6.25 -8.08 -15.02
CA GLY A 150 7.61 -7.80 -15.50
C GLY A 150 7.69 -7.64 -17.02
N ARG A 151 8.89 -7.78 -17.61
CA ARG A 151 9.07 -7.67 -19.07
C ARG A 151 8.45 -8.86 -19.81
N ASN A 152 8.59 -10.06 -19.25
CA ASN A 152 8.10 -11.31 -19.82
C ASN A 152 6.77 -11.73 -19.17
N ARG A 153 5.80 -10.82 -19.15
CA ARG A 153 4.49 -10.99 -18.49
C ARG A 153 3.83 -12.27 -18.95
N ARG A 154 3.39 -13.10 -18.01
CA ARG A 154 2.72 -14.35 -18.33
C ARG A 154 1.79 -14.80 -17.22
N VAL A 155 0.82 -15.60 -17.57
CA VAL A 155 0.01 -16.37 -16.62
C VAL A 155 0.62 -17.76 -16.52
N VAL A 156 0.87 -18.22 -15.30
CA VAL A 156 1.34 -19.58 -15.03
C VAL A 156 0.16 -20.38 -14.49
N VAL A 157 -0.06 -21.59 -15.02
CA VAL A 157 -1.20 -22.46 -14.65
C VAL A 157 -0.72 -23.89 -14.48
N SER A 158 -1.17 -24.57 -13.43
CA SER A 158 -0.83 -25.98 -13.20
C SER A 158 -1.70 -26.96 -14.01
N THR A 159 -1.17 -28.16 -14.29
CA THR A 159 -1.98 -29.26 -14.86
C THR A 159 -3.12 -29.68 -13.92
N GLY A 160 -2.94 -29.53 -12.60
CA GLY A 160 -3.95 -29.78 -11.57
C GLY A 160 -5.18 -28.88 -11.69
N ILE A 161 -4.98 -27.55 -11.79
CA ILE A 161 -6.12 -26.62 -11.90
C ILE A 161 -6.83 -26.75 -13.25
N LEU A 162 -6.11 -27.06 -14.33
CA LEU A 162 -6.72 -27.35 -15.62
C LEU A 162 -7.60 -28.60 -15.55
N ARG A 163 -7.15 -29.68 -14.92
CA ARG A 163 -7.96 -30.89 -14.72
C ARG A 163 -9.20 -30.64 -13.85
N LEU A 164 -9.09 -29.75 -12.86
CA LEU A 164 -10.15 -29.46 -11.90
C LEU A 164 -11.31 -28.63 -12.47
N LEU A 165 -11.02 -27.71 -13.41
CA LEU A 165 -11.97 -26.72 -13.93
C LEU A 165 -12.54 -27.12 -15.29
N THR A 166 -13.82 -26.79 -15.53
CA THR A 166 -14.47 -26.94 -16.85
C THR A 166 -13.98 -25.89 -17.86
N GLY A 167 -14.30 -26.04 -19.14
CA GLY A 167 -13.92 -25.08 -20.19
C GLY A 167 -14.28 -23.62 -19.86
N PRO A 168 -15.55 -23.30 -19.51
CA PRO A 168 -15.94 -21.96 -19.07
C PRO A 168 -15.20 -21.47 -17.82
N GLN A 169 -15.00 -22.35 -16.83
CA GLN A 169 -14.28 -22.02 -15.60
C GLN A 169 -12.79 -21.73 -15.84
N ARG A 170 -12.14 -22.46 -16.76
CA ARG A 170 -10.77 -22.17 -17.20
C ARG A 170 -10.68 -20.80 -17.88
N ARG A 171 -11.66 -20.43 -18.71
CA ARG A 171 -11.72 -19.08 -19.31
C ARG A 171 -11.88 -18.00 -18.26
N ALA A 172 -12.73 -18.22 -17.25
CA ALA A 172 -12.90 -17.31 -16.13
C ALA A 172 -11.59 -17.12 -15.35
N LEU A 173 -10.92 -18.22 -14.99
CA LEU A 173 -9.62 -18.20 -14.30
C LEU A 173 -8.58 -17.43 -15.12
N LEU A 174 -8.43 -17.73 -16.41
CA LEU A 174 -7.45 -17.04 -17.26
C LEU A 174 -7.78 -15.56 -17.40
N ALA A 175 -9.05 -15.18 -17.52
CA ALA A 175 -9.46 -13.78 -17.58
C ALA A 175 -9.16 -13.03 -16.26
N HIS A 176 -9.34 -13.71 -15.11
CA HIS A 176 -8.96 -13.20 -13.79
C HIS A 176 -7.44 -12.95 -13.72
N GLU A 177 -6.61 -13.94 -14.04
CA GLU A 177 -5.15 -13.81 -14.00
C GLU A 177 -4.63 -12.75 -15.00
N GLN A 178 -5.22 -12.68 -16.19
CA GLN A 178 -4.90 -11.64 -17.17
C GLN A 178 -5.30 -10.25 -16.68
N ALA A 179 -6.34 -10.11 -15.85
CA ALA A 179 -6.72 -8.84 -15.27
C ALA A 179 -5.62 -8.29 -14.33
N HIS A 180 -5.00 -9.14 -13.51
CA HIS A 180 -3.86 -8.76 -12.67
C HIS A 180 -2.70 -8.17 -13.47
N LEU A 181 -2.43 -8.74 -14.64
CA LEU A 181 -1.45 -8.20 -15.57
C LEU A 181 -1.96 -6.88 -16.18
N ARG A 182 -3.07 -6.92 -16.91
CA ARG A 182 -3.60 -5.76 -17.64
C ARG A 182 -3.75 -4.50 -16.78
N HIS A 183 -4.20 -4.64 -15.54
CA HIS A 183 -4.41 -3.52 -14.61
C HIS A 183 -3.23 -3.26 -13.68
N HIS A 184 -2.13 -3.99 -13.85
CA HIS A 184 -0.92 -3.84 -13.05
C HIS A 184 -1.17 -3.93 -11.54
N HIS A 185 -2.06 -4.84 -11.10
CA HIS A 185 -2.46 -4.97 -9.69
C HIS A 185 -1.29 -5.13 -8.72
N HIS A 186 -0.22 -5.81 -9.16
CA HIS A 186 1.04 -5.88 -8.41
C HIS A 186 1.58 -4.51 -7.97
N ARG A 187 1.43 -3.44 -8.76
CA ARG A 187 1.91 -2.10 -8.40
C ARG A 187 1.14 -1.53 -7.22
N TYR A 188 -0.20 -1.60 -7.24
CA TYR A 188 -1.04 -1.14 -6.14
C TYR A 188 -0.72 -1.91 -4.86
N ALA A 189 -0.62 -3.24 -4.95
CA ALA A 189 -0.31 -4.09 -3.82
C ALA A 189 1.10 -3.84 -3.24
N GLN A 190 2.10 -3.52 -4.07
CA GLN A 190 3.44 -3.17 -3.57
C GLN A 190 3.51 -1.75 -3.01
N LEU A 191 2.83 -0.78 -3.64
CA LEU A 191 2.77 0.59 -3.13
C LEU A 191 2.12 0.67 -1.75
N THR A 192 1.04 -0.07 -1.50
CA THR A 192 0.41 -0.12 -0.17
C THR A 192 1.24 -0.83 0.87
N ARG A 193 1.95 -1.92 0.52
CA ARG A 193 2.88 -2.58 1.45
C ARG A 193 4.11 -1.71 1.76
N LEU A 194 4.64 -0.97 0.79
CA LEU A 194 5.67 0.04 1.02
C LEU A 194 5.15 1.16 1.93
N ALA A 195 3.94 1.66 1.69
CA ALA A 195 3.30 2.64 2.56
C ALA A 195 3.14 2.13 4.00
N ALA A 196 2.73 0.86 4.18
CA ALA A 196 2.62 0.22 5.49
C ALA A 196 3.98 -0.04 6.17
N ALA A 197 5.03 -0.33 5.40
CA ALA A 197 6.40 -0.45 5.92
C ALA A 197 6.93 0.89 6.43
N ALA A 198 6.65 1.98 5.69
CA ALA A 198 6.99 3.36 6.02
C ALA A 198 6.13 3.93 7.15
N ASN A 199 4.87 3.53 7.25
CA ASN A 199 3.95 4.02 8.27
C ASN A 199 3.04 2.89 8.76
N PRO A 200 3.35 2.29 9.92
CA PRO A 200 2.55 1.21 10.51
C PRO A 200 1.09 1.59 10.77
N LEU A 201 0.75 2.88 10.87
CA LEU A 201 -0.64 3.32 11.01
C LEU A 201 -1.50 2.92 9.80
N THR A 202 -0.89 2.72 8.63
CA THR A 202 -1.57 2.31 7.39
C THR A 202 -1.59 0.79 7.17
N ALA A 203 -1.17 -0.02 8.15
CA ALA A 203 -0.99 -1.46 8.00
C ALA A 203 -2.27 -2.22 7.56
N LEU A 204 -3.45 -1.80 8.02
CA LEU A 204 -4.72 -2.45 7.66
C LEU A 204 -5.20 -2.10 6.25
N ILE A 205 -4.59 -1.11 5.61
CA ILE A 205 -4.96 -0.69 4.25
C ILE A 205 -4.42 -1.68 3.21
N ALA A 206 -3.27 -2.31 3.46
CA ALA A 206 -2.69 -3.30 2.55
C ALA A 206 -3.62 -4.50 2.27
N PRO A 207 -4.14 -5.24 3.28
CA PRO A 207 -5.08 -6.33 3.04
C PRO A 207 -6.40 -5.85 2.41
N ALA A 208 -6.88 -4.65 2.76
CA ALA A 208 -8.07 -4.07 2.14
C ALA A 208 -7.87 -3.80 0.63
N VAL A 209 -6.69 -3.31 0.23
CA VAL A 209 -6.34 -3.14 -1.19
C VAL A 209 -6.16 -4.45 -1.91
N ASP A 210 -5.56 -5.47 -1.27
CA ASP A 210 -5.47 -6.81 -1.82
C ASP A 210 -6.87 -7.38 -2.10
N HIS A 211 -7.81 -7.24 -1.15
CA HIS A 211 -9.21 -7.65 -1.35
C HIS A 211 -9.89 -6.88 -2.51
N ALA A 212 -9.71 -5.56 -2.60
CA ALA A 212 -10.27 -4.75 -3.69
C ALA A 212 -9.70 -5.14 -5.07
N ILE A 213 -8.41 -5.45 -5.14
CA ILE A 213 -7.71 -5.95 -6.33
C ILE A 213 -8.33 -7.27 -6.81
N GLU A 214 -8.59 -8.19 -5.89
CA GLU A 214 -9.22 -9.47 -6.20
C GLU A 214 -10.63 -9.28 -6.76
N ARG A 215 -11.45 -8.40 -6.14
CA ARG A 215 -12.78 -8.03 -6.66
C ARG A 215 -12.72 -7.36 -8.03
N TRP A 216 -11.67 -6.57 -8.31
CA TRP A 216 -11.46 -5.98 -9.63
C TRP A 216 -11.18 -7.08 -10.66
N ALA A 217 -10.30 -8.03 -10.35
CA ALA A 217 -10.01 -9.15 -11.22
C ALA A 217 -11.24 -10.05 -11.45
N ASP A 218 -12.07 -10.29 -10.43
CA ASP A 218 -13.34 -10.99 -10.57
C ASP A 218 -14.31 -10.29 -11.50
N ALA A 219 -14.51 -8.98 -11.32
CA ALA A 219 -15.37 -8.21 -12.20
C ALA A 219 -14.88 -8.25 -13.66
N ALA A 220 -13.56 -8.34 -13.89
CA ALA A 220 -13.00 -8.52 -15.22
C ALA A 220 -13.24 -9.93 -15.78
N ALA A 221 -13.18 -10.98 -14.96
CA ALA A 221 -13.52 -12.33 -15.35
C ALA A 221 -15.01 -12.46 -15.70
N VAL A 222 -15.90 -11.89 -14.89
CA VAL A 222 -17.35 -11.86 -15.15
C VAL A 222 -17.64 -11.22 -16.50
N ARG A 223 -17.02 -10.07 -16.82
CA ARG A 223 -17.16 -9.43 -18.13
C ARG A 223 -16.68 -10.31 -19.30
N ALA A 224 -15.69 -11.16 -19.07
CA ALA A 224 -15.13 -12.02 -20.12
C ALA A 224 -15.98 -13.28 -20.38
N VAL A 225 -16.65 -13.82 -19.35
CA VAL A 225 -17.43 -15.07 -19.48
C VAL A 225 -18.94 -14.85 -19.50
N GLY A 226 -19.44 -13.69 -19.07
CA GLY A 226 -20.86 -13.32 -19.10
C GLY A 226 -21.71 -13.88 -17.96
N ASP A 227 -21.14 -14.69 -17.08
CA ASP A 227 -21.87 -15.35 -15.97
C ASP A 227 -21.07 -15.27 -14.65
N PRO A 228 -21.57 -14.53 -13.63
CA PRO A 228 -20.98 -14.47 -12.30
C PRO A 228 -20.87 -15.83 -11.61
N SER A 229 -21.84 -16.73 -11.82
CA SER A 229 -21.87 -18.04 -11.16
C SER A 229 -20.72 -18.92 -11.64
N THR A 230 -20.38 -18.86 -12.94
CA THR A 230 -19.19 -19.53 -13.49
C THR A 230 -17.90 -19.06 -12.82
N VAL A 231 -17.76 -17.76 -12.57
CA VAL A 231 -16.58 -17.20 -11.87
C VAL A 231 -16.55 -17.64 -10.41
N ALA A 232 -17.69 -17.56 -9.71
CA ALA A 232 -17.81 -18.00 -8.32
C ALA A 232 -17.45 -19.48 -8.14
N HIS A 233 -17.99 -20.35 -9.00
CA HIS A 233 -17.67 -21.78 -8.98
C HIS A 233 -16.21 -22.06 -9.33
N ALA A 234 -15.64 -21.33 -10.30
CA ALA A 234 -14.22 -21.46 -10.63
C ALA A 234 -13.33 -21.11 -9.43
N LEU A 235 -13.64 -19.99 -8.76
CA LEU A 235 -12.93 -19.52 -7.58
C LEU A 235 -13.04 -20.52 -6.41
N GLY A 236 -14.25 -20.99 -6.10
CA GLY A 236 -14.49 -21.96 -5.03
C GLY A 236 -13.78 -23.30 -5.28
N ARG A 237 -13.86 -23.85 -6.51
CA ARG A 237 -13.15 -25.08 -6.88
C ARG A 237 -11.63 -24.89 -6.82
N ALA A 238 -11.11 -23.79 -7.36
CA ALA A 238 -9.69 -23.49 -7.29
C ALA A 238 -9.18 -23.41 -5.84
N ALA A 239 -9.95 -22.80 -4.94
CA ALA A 239 -9.61 -22.74 -3.52
C ALA A 239 -9.59 -24.13 -2.86
N LEU A 240 -10.59 -24.97 -3.10
CA LEU A 240 -10.66 -26.34 -2.57
C LEU A 240 -9.56 -27.27 -3.11
N GLY A 241 -9.06 -27.01 -4.33
CA GLY A 241 -8.00 -27.80 -4.96
C GLY A 241 -6.58 -27.40 -4.56
N ARG A 242 -6.41 -26.34 -3.76
CA ARG A 242 -5.08 -25.91 -3.28
C ARG A 242 -4.62 -26.79 -2.12
N PRO A 243 -3.30 -27.12 -2.05
CA PRO A 243 -2.74 -27.76 -0.87
C PRO A 243 -2.97 -26.89 0.38
N ALA A 244 -3.28 -27.52 1.51
CA ALA A 244 -3.32 -26.83 2.79
C ALA A 244 -1.99 -26.10 3.03
N ALA A 245 -2.05 -24.82 3.39
CA ALA A 245 -0.83 -24.08 3.71
C ALA A 245 -0.13 -24.74 4.91
N PRO A 246 1.21 -24.86 4.91
CA PRO A 246 1.92 -25.36 6.09
C PRO A 246 1.60 -24.48 7.32
N PRO A 247 1.49 -25.09 8.53
CA PRO A 247 1.10 -24.37 9.73
C PRO A 247 2.05 -23.19 10.01
N HIS A 248 1.47 -22.05 10.38
CA HIS A 248 2.21 -20.84 10.74
C HIS A 248 3.18 -21.14 11.89
N ARG A 249 4.49 -21.01 11.64
CA ARG A 249 5.50 -21.03 12.71
C ARG A 249 5.57 -19.64 13.35
N PRO A 250 5.25 -19.48 14.66
CA PRO A 250 5.41 -18.20 15.33
C PRO A 250 6.89 -17.85 15.41
N GLY A 251 7.28 -16.68 14.89
CA GLY A 251 8.66 -16.17 14.95
C GLY A 251 9.41 -16.06 13.62
N ALA A 252 8.87 -16.58 12.51
CA ALA A 252 9.39 -16.27 11.18
C ALA A 252 8.77 -14.95 10.70
N ALA A 253 9.52 -13.84 10.82
CA ALA A 253 9.16 -12.58 10.19
C ALA A 253 8.82 -12.83 8.72
N HIS A 254 7.59 -12.50 8.30
CA HIS A 254 7.00 -12.52 6.95
C HIS A 254 7.95 -12.72 5.74
N ASP A 255 8.59 -13.89 5.65
CA ASP A 255 9.52 -14.26 4.58
C ASP A 255 8.91 -15.36 3.72
N HIS A 256 7.65 -15.16 3.33
CA HIS A 256 7.12 -15.73 2.10
C HIS A 256 6.84 -14.59 1.12
N PRO A 257 7.61 -14.47 0.02
CA PRO A 257 7.16 -13.65 -1.10
C PRO A 257 5.92 -14.35 -1.64
N HIS A 258 4.75 -13.71 -1.51
CA HIS A 258 3.47 -14.13 -2.13
C HIS A 258 2.74 -15.34 -1.48
N GLY A 259 2.78 -15.48 -0.15
CA GLY A 259 2.13 -16.60 0.57
C GLY A 259 0.70 -16.34 1.04
N LEU A 260 -0.26 -16.96 0.35
CA LEU A 260 -1.72 -16.98 0.53
C LEU A 260 -2.26 -17.51 1.89
N GLY A 261 -1.98 -16.79 2.98
CA GLY A 261 -2.65 -17.02 4.27
C GLY A 261 -4.03 -16.35 4.38
N ALA A 262 -4.13 -15.09 3.93
CA ALA A 262 -5.39 -14.33 3.89
C ALA A 262 -6.32 -14.70 2.71
N ALA A 263 -5.86 -15.57 1.81
CA ALA A 263 -6.61 -15.90 0.61
C ALA A 263 -7.84 -16.79 0.89
N HIS A 264 -7.80 -17.61 1.95
CA HIS A 264 -8.95 -18.45 2.31
C HIS A 264 -10.11 -17.62 2.87
N ASP A 265 -9.84 -16.65 3.73
CA ASP A 265 -10.87 -15.81 4.36
C ASP A 265 -11.62 -14.94 3.35
N HIS A 266 -10.96 -14.51 2.28
CA HIS A 266 -11.61 -13.66 1.27
C HIS A 266 -12.29 -14.42 0.13
N VAL A 267 -12.01 -15.72 -0.06
CA VAL A 267 -12.67 -16.48 -1.13
C VAL A 267 -14.17 -16.61 -0.86
N VAL A 268 -14.56 -16.87 0.40
CA VAL A 268 -15.97 -16.98 0.77
C VAL A 268 -16.71 -15.66 0.53
N ASP A 269 -16.14 -14.54 1.03
CA ASP A 269 -16.68 -13.20 0.80
C ASP A 269 -16.83 -12.88 -0.69
N ARG A 270 -15.84 -13.23 -1.51
CA ARG A 270 -15.88 -12.96 -2.97
C ARG A 270 -16.89 -13.83 -3.71
N VAL A 271 -17.01 -15.10 -3.34
CA VAL A 271 -18.03 -16.00 -3.88
C VAL A 271 -19.42 -15.47 -3.53
N HIS A 272 -19.61 -15.05 -2.28
CA HIS A 272 -20.86 -14.41 -1.85
C HIS A 272 -21.13 -13.14 -2.66
N ASP A 273 -20.18 -12.21 -2.77
CA ASP A 273 -20.30 -10.96 -3.53
C ASP A 273 -20.63 -11.17 -5.03
N LEU A 274 -20.17 -12.28 -5.61
CA LEU A 274 -20.46 -12.63 -7.00
C LEU A 274 -21.88 -13.16 -7.20
N LEU A 275 -22.42 -13.87 -6.21
CA LEU A 275 -23.74 -14.49 -6.25
C LEU A 275 -24.84 -13.53 -5.74
N ASP A 276 -24.50 -12.68 -4.78
CA ASP A 276 -25.37 -11.67 -4.18
C ASP A 276 -24.64 -10.30 -4.12
N PRO A 277 -24.72 -9.50 -5.21
CA PRO A 277 -23.96 -8.26 -5.32
C PRO A 277 -24.41 -7.18 -4.32
N LEU A 278 -23.47 -6.67 -3.53
CA LEU A 278 -23.73 -5.58 -2.58
C LEU A 278 -24.06 -4.24 -3.27
N LEU A 279 -24.91 -3.45 -2.63
CA LEU A 279 -25.16 -2.06 -3.01
C LEU A 279 -23.92 -1.21 -2.74
N ARG A 280 -23.35 -0.64 -3.82
CA ARG A 280 -22.11 0.15 -3.76
C ARG A 280 -22.36 1.55 -3.22
N GLN A 281 -21.50 2.02 -2.32
CA GLN A 281 -21.60 3.34 -1.72
C GLN A 281 -20.53 4.29 -2.25
N THR A 282 -20.93 5.36 -2.93
CA THR A 282 -19.99 6.35 -3.49
C THR A 282 -19.47 7.36 -2.47
N ARG A 283 -20.20 7.60 -1.37
CA ARG A 283 -19.85 8.61 -0.34
C ARG A 283 -18.52 8.34 0.34
N ALA A 284 -18.21 7.07 0.65
CA ALA A 284 -16.92 6.70 1.24
C ALA A 284 -15.73 7.08 0.34
N GLY A 285 -15.91 7.06 -0.98
CA GLY A 285 -14.88 7.44 -1.94
C GLY A 285 -14.60 8.95 -1.91
N VAL A 286 -15.65 9.77 -1.79
CA VAL A 286 -15.50 11.22 -1.62
C VAL A 286 -14.76 11.55 -0.32
N LEU A 287 -15.12 10.87 0.78
CA LEU A 287 -14.45 11.05 2.07
C LEU A 287 -12.95 10.70 2.00
N LEU A 288 -12.58 9.58 1.37
CA LEU A 288 -11.17 9.23 1.17
C LEU A 288 -10.42 10.24 0.31
N ALA A 289 -11.05 10.75 -0.77
CA ALA A 289 -10.45 11.76 -1.63
C ALA A 289 -10.23 13.08 -0.88
N VAL A 290 -11.23 13.56 -0.14
CA VAL A 290 -11.14 14.77 0.69
C VAL A 290 -10.08 14.59 1.78
N ALA A 291 -10.07 13.46 2.49
CA ALA A 291 -9.06 13.16 3.51
C ALA A 291 -7.63 13.16 2.92
N THR A 292 -7.46 12.61 1.72
CA THR A 292 -6.18 12.63 0.98
C THR A 292 -5.75 14.07 0.67
N MET A 293 -6.66 14.90 0.15
CA MET A 293 -6.39 16.31 -0.17
C MET A 293 -6.05 17.12 1.09
N LEU A 294 -6.78 16.90 2.19
CA LEU A 294 -6.53 17.60 3.45
C LEU A 294 -5.18 17.22 4.05
N CYS A 295 -4.70 15.97 3.89
CA CYS A 295 -3.35 15.59 4.32
C CYS A 295 -2.26 16.35 3.54
N TRP A 296 -2.44 16.55 2.23
CA TRP A 296 -1.54 17.37 1.43
C TRP A 296 -1.61 18.84 1.81
N ALA A 297 -2.81 19.38 2.02
CA ALA A 297 -3.01 20.76 2.42
C ALA A 297 -2.38 21.06 3.79
N SER A 298 -2.56 20.18 4.79
CA SER A 298 -1.95 20.33 6.11
C SER A 298 -0.42 20.23 6.03
N THR A 299 0.10 19.30 5.24
CA THR A 299 1.55 19.13 5.02
C THR A 299 2.16 20.36 4.35
N ALA A 300 1.56 20.84 3.27
CA ALA A 300 2.01 22.03 2.55
C ALA A 300 1.98 23.28 3.45
N ALA A 301 0.92 23.46 4.25
CA ALA A 301 0.81 24.59 5.18
C ALA A 301 1.95 24.59 6.22
N VAL A 302 2.27 23.43 6.81
CA VAL A 302 3.38 23.31 7.77
C VAL A 302 4.73 23.55 7.09
N VAL A 303 4.96 22.94 5.92
CA VAL A 303 6.21 23.11 5.15
C VAL A 303 6.43 24.58 4.77
N LEU A 304 5.41 25.24 4.22
CA LEU A 304 5.50 26.64 3.81
C LEU A 304 5.70 27.57 5.01
N TYR A 305 5.05 27.29 6.14
CA TYR A 305 5.29 28.04 7.37
C TYR A 305 6.75 27.91 7.82
N ILE A 306 7.28 26.68 7.90
CA ILE A 306 8.67 26.44 8.31
C ILE A 306 9.65 27.11 7.34
N HIS A 307 9.39 27.03 6.03
CA HIS A 307 10.21 27.68 5.01
C HIS A 307 10.29 29.20 5.23
N GLY A 308 9.16 29.88 5.46
CA GLY A 308 9.17 31.32 5.76
C GLY A 308 9.90 31.68 7.05
N VAL A 309 9.89 30.79 8.06
CA VAL A 309 10.68 30.96 9.28
C VAL A 309 12.18 30.82 9.02
N ILE A 310 12.57 29.91 8.12
CA ILE A 310 13.97 29.74 7.69
C ILE A 310 14.44 30.97 6.91
N GLU A 311 13.66 31.48 5.94
CA GLU A 311 14.00 32.69 5.20
C GLU A 311 14.18 33.90 6.13
N LEU A 312 13.33 34.03 7.16
CA LEU A 312 13.49 35.07 8.17
C LEU A 312 14.79 34.89 8.96
N ALA A 313 15.14 33.65 9.34
CA ALA A 313 16.37 33.35 10.06
C ALA A 313 17.62 33.68 9.22
N GLU A 314 17.61 33.39 7.91
CA GLU A 314 18.67 33.76 6.97
C GLU A 314 18.83 35.28 6.84
N ALA A 315 17.72 35.99 6.61
CA ALA A 315 17.73 37.44 6.40
C ALA A 315 18.25 38.23 7.61
N THR A 316 18.17 37.65 8.83
CA THR A 316 18.71 38.29 10.04
C THR A 316 20.20 38.08 10.27
N VAL A 317 20.82 37.03 9.72
CA VAL A 317 22.28 36.81 9.81
C VAL A 317 23.02 37.67 8.78
N ALA A 318 22.37 37.97 7.65
CA ALA A 318 22.93 38.82 6.60
C ALA A 318 22.94 40.33 6.92
N ARG A 319 22.37 40.76 8.05
CA ARG A 319 22.31 42.15 8.50
C ARG A 319 23.21 42.37 9.71
#